data_AF-A0A1I5AZP8-F1
#
_entry.id   AF-A0A1I5AZP8-F1
#
_cell.length_a   1.000
_cell.length_b   1.000
_cell.length_c   1.000
_cell.angle_alpha   90.00
_cell.angle_beta   90.00
_cell.angle_gamma   90.00
#
_symmetry.space_group_name_H-M   'P 1'
#
loop_
_entity.id
_entity.type
_entity.pdbx_description
1 polymer ?
#
loop_
_entity_poly.entity_id
_entity_poly.type
_entity_poly.pdbx_seq_one_letter_code
_entity_poly.pdbx_strand_id
1 'polypeptide(L)'
;MSRSNGFVRVAAVAVVTASAWQVAPNTWAATQDSVQKDEPWYQAWLQVTADSSVDIRKTVPSLRWRTDMDTLYRGDTTGQGLNAFRDGLLPKAVGFPENEWKYDWYSHGGGIAKSIYSSTTRSKSIAEHYASEWLYELHAPHGVDQPLSGGHFPSEEEISFPGGVKGRFIKNACRAPDFTECVTNPNYREPTGRETRLEIAAMSIEWNRVVPPEGLAWITNKQSLWAVGSTTINPTQGADALARGLRAWNSLTPNLRQSIWPESPLAQSVVVAFSDYSEAKFWATQEAANGGWVYEVRPNSVAVDLSVRNVGSREGAFAFIGGIKGGLLMNARRFEKGVSEPVECIGIEKEACRLENRHQ
;
A
#
# COMPACT_ATOMS: atom_id res chain seq x y z
N MET A 1 32.58 -69.85 -34.41
CA MET A 1 32.08 -68.65 -33.69
C MET A 1 32.12 -67.47 -34.66
N SER A 2 31.27 -67.53 -35.69
CA SER A 2 30.06 -66.72 -35.91
C SER A 2 30.28 -65.21 -36.00
N ARG A 3 30.38 -64.76 -37.26
CA ARG A 3 30.34 -63.36 -37.74
C ARG A 3 28.90 -62.85 -37.65
N SER A 4 28.68 -61.62 -37.18
CA SER A 4 27.38 -60.95 -37.26
C SER A 4 27.40 -59.82 -38.29
N ASN A 5 26.87 -60.16 -39.46
CA ASN A 5 26.08 -59.38 -40.42
C ASN A 5 26.05 -57.85 -40.31
N GLY A 6 26.54 -57.22 -41.37
CA GLY A 6 26.10 -55.89 -41.78
C GLY A 6 24.70 -55.92 -42.39
N PHE A 7 23.99 -54.81 -42.24
CA PHE A 7 22.89 -54.42 -43.12
C PHE A 7 22.98 -52.92 -43.36
N VAL A 8 23.23 -52.57 -44.63
CA VAL A 8 23.07 -51.22 -45.17
C VAL A 8 21.58 -50.96 -45.38
N ARG A 9 21.07 -49.84 -44.89
CA ARG A 9 19.83 -49.22 -45.39
C ARG A 9 20.04 -47.73 -45.61
N VAL A 10 19.86 -47.34 -46.86
CA VAL A 10 19.69 -45.97 -47.36
C VAL A 10 18.27 -45.51 -47.02
N ALA A 11 18.07 -44.25 -46.59
CA ALA A 11 17.03 -43.37 -47.14
C ALA A 11 16.82 -42.05 -46.35
N ALA A 12 16.67 -40.99 -47.16
CA ALA A 12 15.80 -39.83 -46.99
C ALA A 12 16.12 -38.78 -45.92
N VAL A 13 16.78 -37.71 -46.39
CA VAL A 13 16.66 -36.37 -45.82
C VAL A 13 15.27 -35.82 -46.18
N ALA A 14 14.45 -35.55 -45.17
CA ALA A 14 13.26 -34.73 -45.29
C ALA A 14 13.35 -33.60 -44.25
N VAL A 15 13.58 -32.38 -44.73
CA VAL A 15 13.46 -31.16 -43.95
C VAL A 15 11.99 -30.76 -43.97
N VAL A 16 11.32 -30.82 -42.82
CA VAL A 16 10.03 -30.17 -42.59
C VAL A 16 10.13 -29.39 -41.30
N THR A 17 10.09 -28.07 -41.42
CA THR A 17 9.95 -27.11 -40.34
C THR A 17 8.56 -27.26 -39.71
N ALA A 18 8.49 -27.79 -38.50
CA ALA A 18 7.27 -27.81 -37.70
C ALA A 18 7.33 -26.72 -36.63
N SER A 19 6.64 -25.62 -36.93
CA SER A 19 6.03 -24.71 -35.96
C SER A 19 5.25 -25.49 -34.91
N ALA A 20 5.52 -25.25 -33.62
CA ALA A 20 4.68 -25.70 -32.53
C ALA A 20 4.32 -24.51 -31.64
N TRP A 21 3.12 -23.97 -31.88
CA TRP A 21 2.33 -23.32 -30.85
C TRP A 21 2.00 -24.38 -29.80
N GLN A 22 2.38 -24.15 -28.55
CA GLN A 22 1.93 -24.95 -27.42
C GLN A 22 0.98 -24.11 -26.57
N VAL A 23 -0.30 -24.48 -26.60
CA VAL A 23 -1.28 -24.13 -25.58
C VAL A 23 -1.41 -25.31 -24.63
N ALA A 24 -1.13 -25.00 -23.36
CA ALA A 24 -1.53 -25.63 -22.09
C ALA A 24 -1.74 -27.16 -22.00
N PRO A 25 -1.27 -27.72 -20.87
CA PRO A 25 -2.26 -28.04 -19.85
C PRO A 25 -1.92 -27.46 -18.48
N ASN A 26 -2.97 -26.93 -17.85
CA ASN A 26 -3.12 -26.90 -16.41
C ASN A 26 -2.86 -28.30 -15.85
N THR A 27 -1.80 -28.48 -15.06
CA THR A 27 -1.77 -29.43 -13.95
C THR A 27 -0.61 -29.09 -13.03
N TRP A 28 -0.98 -28.69 -11.82
CA TRP A 28 -0.10 -28.57 -10.67
C TRP A 28 0.56 -29.92 -10.38
N ALA A 29 1.88 -29.95 -10.42
CA ALA A 29 2.67 -30.97 -9.74
C ALA A 29 3.77 -30.26 -8.94
N ALA A 30 3.78 -30.58 -7.65
CA ALA A 30 4.60 -30.05 -6.58
C ALA A 30 6.09 -29.85 -6.93
N THR A 31 6.60 -28.68 -6.53
CA THR A 31 7.82 -28.61 -5.73
C THR A 31 7.61 -27.55 -4.66
N GLN A 32 7.52 -28.02 -3.41
CA GLN A 32 7.84 -27.23 -2.22
C GLN A 32 9.25 -26.63 -2.38
N ASP A 33 9.50 -25.54 -1.67
CA ASP A 33 10.71 -24.70 -1.67
C ASP A 33 10.77 -23.61 -2.75
N SER A 34 9.95 -22.58 -2.52
CA SER A 34 10.44 -21.22 -2.72
C SER A 34 10.03 -20.40 -1.51
N VAL A 35 11.00 -19.75 -0.86
CA VAL A 35 10.75 -18.70 0.13
C VAL A 35 9.94 -17.63 -0.60
N GLN A 36 8.63 -17.67 -0.41
CA GLN A 36 7.66 -16.81 -1.07
C GLN A 36 7.96 -15.38 -0.63
N LYS A 37 8.56 -14.58 -1.52
CA LYS A 37 8.76 -13.15 -1.28
C LYS A 37 7.36 -12.52 -1.20
N ASP A 38 6.88 -12.29 0.02
CA ASP A 38 5.52 -11.86 0.27
C ASP A 38 5.15 -10.63 -0.56
N GLU A 39 3.97 -10.69 -1.20
CA GLU A 39 3.47 -9.64 -2.07
C GLU A 39 3.25 -8.33 -1.26
N PRO A 40 3.57 -7.14 -1.80
CA PRO A 40 3.49 -5.88 -1.04
C PRO A 40 2.12 -5.58 -0.40
N TRP A 41 1.02 -6.09 -0.95
CA TRP A 41 -0.30 -5.96 -0.33
C TRP A 41 -0.46 -6.85 0.92
N TYR A 42 0.20 -8.01 0.97
CA TYR A 42 0.22 -8.90 2.13
C TYR A 42 0.97 -8.24 3.29
N GLN A 43 2.10 -7.59 2.99
CA GLN A 43 2.85 -6.82 3.99
C GLN A 43 2.07 -5.60 4.49
N ALA A 44 1.34 -4.91 3.60
CA ALA A 44 0.45 -3.81 3.99
C ALA A 44 -0.69 -4.29 4.91
N TRP A 45 -1.28 -5.45 4.59
CA TRP A 45 -2.29 -6.10 5.40
C TRP A 45 -1.75 -6.46 6.81
N LEU A 46 -0.56 -7.04 6.93
CA LEU A 46 0.07 -7.37 8.23
C LEU A 46 0.24 -6.17 9.17
N GLN A 47 0.34 -4.95 8.63
CA GLN A 47 0.45 -3.74 9.43
C GLN A 47 -0.87 -3.36 10.13
N VAL A 48 -2.00 -3.79 9.56
CA VAL A 48 -3.35 -3.42 9.98
C VAL A 48 -4.05 -4.54 10.72
N THR A 49 -3.83 -5.78 10.29
CA THR A 49 -4.60 -6.95 10.72
C THR A 49 -4.40 -7.29 12.20
N ALA A 50 -5.48 -7.57 12.92
CA ALA A 50 -5.42 -8.00 14.31
C ALA A 50 -5.04 -9.48 14.43
N ASP A 51 -5.53 -10.31 13.50
CA ASP A 51 -5.26 -11.74 13.42
C ASP A 51 -4.50 -12.08 12.14
N SER A 52 -3.17 -12.19 12.25
CA SER A 52 -2.28 -12.54 11.15
C SER A 52 -2.31 -14.04 10.77
N SER A 53 -3.05 -14.88 11.50
CA SER A 53 -3.21 -16.30 11.12
C SER A 53 -4.21 -16.49 9.98
N VAL A 54 -5.03 -15.48 9.67
CA VAL A 54 -5.88 -15.46 8.48
C VAL A 54 -5.03 -15.52 7.21
N ASP A 55 -5.13 -16.63 6.48
CA ASP A 55 -4.57 -16.73 5.13
C ASP A 55 -5.38 -15.89 4.12
N ILE A 56 -5.08 -14.60 4.09
CA ILE A 56 -5.72 -13.64 3.21
C ILE A 56 -5.60 -13.99 1.71
N ARG A 57 -4.68 -14.87 1.31
CA ARG A 57 -4.58 -15.31 -0.10
C ARG A 57 -5.74 -16.20 -0.52
N LYS A 58 -6.45 -16.81 0.44
CA LYS A 58 -7.66 -17.62 0.20
C LYS A 58 -8.91 -16.77 -0.04
N THR A 59 -8.84 -15.45 0.13
CA THR A 59 -10.00 -14.58 -0.08
C THR A 59 -10.43 -14.58 -1.55
N VAL A 60 -11.73 -14.70 -1.77
CA VAL A 60 -12.36 -14.65 -3.10
C VAL A 60 -13.59 -13.74 -3.04
N PRO A 61 -13.98 -13.08 -4.14
CA PRO A 61 -13.26 -12.92 -5.41
C PRO A 61 -12.07 -11.94 -5.27
N SER A 62 -11.51 -11.46 -6.39
CA SER A 62 -10.52 -10.37 -6.35
C SER A 62 -11.14 -9.09 -5.75
N LEU A 63 -10.53 -8.59 -4.67
CA LEU A 63 -11.08 -7.50 -3.85
C LEU A 63 -10.50 -6.14 -4.24
N ARG A 64 -11.30 -5.07 -4.16
CA ARG A 64 -10.84 -3.69 -4.31
C ARG A 64 -10.54 -3.09 -2.95
N TRP A 65 -9.30 -2.65 -2.77
CA TRP A 65 -8.84 -2.04 -1.53
C TRP A 65 -9.09 -0.54 -1.55
N ARG A 66 -9.61 0.02 -0.44
CA ARG A 66 -9.71 1.48 -0.26
C ARG A 66 -8.33 2.08 -0.10
N THR A 67 -8.29 3.38 -0.36
CA THR A 67 -7.06 4.17 -0.46
C THR A 67 -7.12 5.39 0.44
N ASP A 68 -8.32 5.80 0.85
CA ASP A 68 -8.57 6.89 1.78
C ASP A 68 -8.33 6.49 3.25
N MET A 69 -8.28 7.51 4.10
CA MET A 69 -8.09 7.43 5.55
C MET A 69 -9.30 8.00 6.29
N ASP A 70 -10.49 7.89 5.69
CA ASP A 70 -11.75 8.32 6.29
C ASP A 70 -11.94 7.69 7.67
N THR A 71 -12.58 8.45 8.57
CA THR A 71 -13.08 7.90 9.82
C THR A 71 -14.03 6.75 9.54
N LEU A 72 -13.77 5.63 10.21
CA LEU A 72 -14.59 4.44 10.13
C LEU A 72 -15.26 4.19 11.47
N TYR A 73 -16.43 3.57 11.39
CA TYR A 73 -17.24 3.19 12.52
C TYR A 73 -17.54 1.70 12.48
N ARG A 74 -17.68 1.08 13.65
CA ARG A 74 -18.13 -0.31 13.77
C ARG A 74 -19.04 -0.47 14.96
N GLY A 75 -20.25 -0.98 14.72
CA GLY A 75 -21.07 -1.56 15.78
C GLY A 75 -20.52 -2.92 16.19
N ASP A 76 -20.25 -3.12 17.48
CA ASP A 76 -19.89 -4.44 18.01
C ASP A 76 -21.08 -5.38 17.87
N THR A 77 -20.86 -6.52 17.22
CA THR A 77 -21.80 -7.65 17.12
C THR A 77 -21.18 -8.94 17.64
N THR A 78 -20.04 -8.82 18.32
CA THR A 78 -19.16 -9.92 18.70
C THR A 78 -18.89 -9.99 20.19
N GLY A 79 -19.33 -9.01 20.97
CA GLY A 79 -19.12 -8.95 22.42
C GLY A 79 -17.65 -8.75 22.80
N GLN A 80 -16.86 -8.11 21.94
CA GLN A 80 -15.46 -7.82 22.23
C GLN A 80 -15.33 -6.70 23.26
N GLY A 81 -16.27 -5.75 23.27
CA GLY A 81 -16.29 -4.64 24.21
C GLY A 81 -14.96 -3.88 24.26
N LEU A 82 -14.55 -3.44 25.44
CA LEU A 82 -13.28 -2.70 25.60
C LEU A 82 -12.02 -3.55 25.39
N ASN A 83 -12.13 -4.89 25.38
CA ASN A 83 -10.98 -5.75 25.05
C ASN A 83 -10.48 -5.51 23.62
N ALA A 84 -11.34 -5.01 22.73
CA ALA A 84 -10.96 -4.60 21.38
C ALA A 84 -9.80 -3.58 21.35
N PHE A 85 -9.63 -2.75 22.40
CA PHE A 85 -8.50 -1.82 22.47
C PHE A 85 -7.14 -2.52 22.58
N ARG A 86 -7.10 -3.71 23.20
CA ARG A 86 -5.91 -4.54 23.32
C ARG A 86 -5.79 -5.50 22.15
N ASP A 87 -6.88 -6.23 21.88
CA ASP A 87 -6.88 -7.38 20.98
C ASP A 87 -7.15 -6.99 19.52
N GLY A 88 -7.71 -5.80 19.29
CA GLY A 88 -8.22 -5.36 18.00
C GLY A 88 -9.67 -5.76 17.76
N LEU A 89 -10.21 -5.33 16.62
CA LEU A 89 -11.52 -5.72 16.12
C LEU A 89 -11.39 -7.05 15.40
N LEU A 90 -11.30 -8.15 16.16
CA LEU A 90 -11.14 -9.49 15.62
C LEU A 90 -12.35 -9.90 14.78
N PRO A 91 -12.14 -10.71 13.71
CA PRO A 91 -13.24 -11.26 12.93
C PRO A 91 -13.98 -12.36 13.71
N LYS A 92 -15.21 -12.68 13.31
CA LYS A 92 -16.02 -13.73 13.97
C LYS A 92 -15.37 -15.11 13.91
N ALA A 93 -14.53 -15.37 12.91
CA ALA A 93 -13.82 -16.62 12.70
C ALA A 93 -12.95 -17.07 13.88
N VAL A 94 -12.37 -16.14 14.66
CA VAL A 94 -11.43 -16.48 15.75
C VAL A 94 -12.02 -17.36 16.85
N GLY A 95 -13.36 -17.39 16.97
CA GLY A 95 -14.08 -18.26 17.91
C GLY A 95 -14.29 -19.68 17.40
N PHE A 96 -13.84 -20.03 16.20
CA PHE A 96 -14.11 -21.30 15.53
C PHE A 96 -12.82 -21.97 15.03
N PRO A 97 -12.80 -23.30 14.86
CA PRO A 97 -11.70 -24.01 14.23
C PRO A 97 -11.37 -23.46 12.82
N GLU A 98 -10.08 -23.39 12.46
CA GLU A 98 -9.58 -22.79 11.21
C GLU A 98 -10.21 -23.41 9.95
N ASN A 99 -10.47 -24.71 9.97
CA ASN A 99 -11.11 -25.43 8.87
C ASN A 99 -12.58 -25.03 8.63
N GLU A 100 -13.19 -24.23 9.52
CA GLU A 100 -14.54 -23.70 9.38
C GLU A 100 -14.56 -22.22 8.96
N TRP A 101 -13.40 -21.61 8.77
CA TRP A 101 -13.29 -20.19 8.41
C TRP A 101 -13.78 -19.92 7.01
N LYS A 102 -14.53 -18.82 6.85
CA LYS A 102 -15.10 -18.42 5.57
C LYS A 102 -14.32 -17.26 4.95
N TYR A 103 -13.80 -17.52 3.76
CA TYR A 103 -12.95 -16.59 3.00
C TYR A 103 -13.66 -15.90 1.83
N ASP A 104 -14.83 -16.40 1.42
CA ASP A 104 -15.62 -15.78 0.36
C ASP A 104 -16.24 -14.47 0.85
N TRP A 105 -15.68 -13.35 0.37
CA TRP A 105 -16.13 -12.00 0.67
C TRP A 105 -17.55 -11.74 0.17
N TYR A 106 -17.95 -12.32 -0.97
CA TYR A 106 -19.30 -12.12 -1.49
C TYR A 106 -20.35 -12.74 -0.55
N SER A 107 -20.02 -13.90 0.02
CA SER A 107 -20.85 -14.56 1.03
C SER A 107 -20.85 -13.87 2.40
N HIS A 108 -19.85 -13.04 2.70
CA HIS A 108 -19.70 -12.36 4.00
C HIS A 108 -20.79 -11.30 4.27
N GLY A 109 -21.36 -10.71 3.22
CA GLY A 109 -22.43 -9.72 3.33
C GLY A 109 -23.56 -10.19 4.24
N GLY A 110 -24.04 -9.31 5.13
CA GLY A 110 -25.12 -9.62 6.08
C GLY A 110 -24.68 -10.27 7.39
N GLY A 111 -23.40 -10.18 7.77
CA GLY A 111 -22.96 -10.47 9.13
C GLY A 111 -22.80 -11.96 9.45
N ILE A 112 -22.42 -12.77 8.46
CA ILE A 112 -22.36 -14.22 8.59
C ILE A 112 -21.44 -14.70 9.72
N ALA A 113 -21.81 -15.80 10.37
CA ALA A 113 -20.93 -16.46 11.32
C ALA A 113 -19.67 -17.01 10.64
N LYS A 114 -18.57 -17.09 11.40
CA LYS A 114 -17.28 -17.68 10.98
C LYS A 114 -16.55 -16.95 9.84
N SER A 115 -16.97 -15.73 9.52
CA SER A 115 -16.27 -14.88 8.57
C SER A 115 -14.91 -14.42 9.11
N ILE A 116 -13.91 -14.40 8.22
CA ILE A 116 -12.58 -13.84 8.49
C ILE A 116 -12.52 -12.32 8.39
N TYR A 117 -13.62 -11.67 7.99
CA TYR A 117 -13.68 -10.21 7.82
C TYR A 117 -14.27 -9.53 9.06
N SER A 118 -13.69 -8.38 9.42
CA SER A 118 -14.26 -7.44 10.38
C SER A 118 -14.78 -6.23 9.62
N SER A 119 -16.11 -6.09 9.58
CA SER A 119 -16.78 -5.00 8.87
C SER A 119 -16.74 -3.69 9.65
N THR A 120 -16.56 -2.60 8.91
CA THR A 120 -16.66 -1.22 9.38
C THR A 120 -17.42 -0.42 8.32
N THR A 121 -17.83 0.80 8.61
CA THR A 121 -18.56 1.66 7.67
C THR A 121 -18.11 3.10 7.83
N ARG A 122 -18.18 3.88 6.74
CA ARG A 122 -18.01 5.33 6.80
C ARG A 122 -19.22 6.03 7.47
N SER A 123 -20.37 5.37 7.51
CA SER A 123 -21.60 5.92 8.07
C SER A 123 -21.77 5.56 9.55
N LYS A 124 -21.64 6.56 10.42
CA LYS A 124 -21.86 6.38 11.87
C LYS A 124 -23.24 5.81 12.18
N SER A 125 -24.30 6.31 11.53
CA SER A 125 -25.67 5.86 11.79
C SER A 125 -25.91 4.40 11.42
N ILE A 126 -25.22 3.89 10.40
CA ILE A 126 -25.27 2.48 10.03
C ILE A 126 -24.54 1.63 11.07
N ALA A 127 -23.37 2.08 11.55
CA ALA A 127 -22.67 1.39 12.62
C ALA A 127 -23.48 1.36 13.93
N GLU A 128 -24.16 2.46 14.27
CA GLU A 128 -25.07 2.55 15.42
C GLU A 128 -26.23 1.54 15.31
N HIS A 129 -26.82 1.40 14.12
CA HIS A 129 -27.90 0.45 13.87
C HIS A 129 -27.51 -1.01 14.18
N TYR A 130 -26.25 -1.38 13.93
CA TYR A 130 -25.74 -2.74 14.16
C TYR A 130 -25.11 -2.95 15.54
N ALA A 131 -24.86 -1.89 16.31
CA ALA A 131 -24.16 -1.99 17.58
C ALA A 131 -25.05 -2.64 18.66
N SER A 132 -24.69 -3.83 19.15
CA SER A 132 -25.42 -4.46 20.26
C SER A 132 -25.04 -3.89 21.62
N GLU A 133 -23.81 -3.38 21.76
CA GLU A 133 -23.30 -2.85 23.04
C GLU A 133 -22.35 -1.68 22.86
N TRP A 134 -21.44 -1.74 21.90
CA TRP A 134 -20.40 -0.72 21.69
C TRP A 134 -20.38 -0.25 20.23
N LEU A 135 -20.19 1.06 20.05
CA LEU A 135 -19.86 1.70 18.79
C LEU A 135 -18.41 2.13 18.84
N TYR A 136 -17.57 1.59 17.95
CA TYR A 136 -16.18 1.98 17.83
C TYR A 136 -16.02 3.06 16.76
N GLU A 137 -15.19 4.07 17.05
CA GLU A 137 -14.62 4.98 16.06
C GLU A 137 -13.15 4.57 15.83
N LEU A 138 -12.73 4.44 14.58
CA LEU A 138 -11.40 3.99 14.23
C LEU A 138 -10.85 4.68 12.98
N HIS A 139 -9.52 4.82 12.93
CA HIS A 139 -8.76 5.28 11.76
C HIS A 139 -7.72 4.22 11.42
N ALA A 140 -7.93 3.52 10.31
CA ALA A 140 -7.05 2.44 9.86
C ALA A 140 -6.77 2.58 8.36
N PRO A 141 -5.53 2.32 7.90
CA PRO A 141 -5.24 2.27 6.48
C PRO A 141 -5.80 1.00 5.84
N HIS A 142 -6.03 1.05 4.52
CA HIS A 142 -6.50 -0.07 3.72
C HIS A 142 -7.90 -0.58 4.15
N GLY A 143 -8.20 -1.85 3.85
CA GLY A 143 -9.54 -2.44 3.93
C GLY A 143 -10.16 -2.61 2.55
N VAL A 144 -11.05 -3.57 2.43
CA VAL A 144 -11.77 -3.90 1.19
C VAL A 144 -12.98 -2.97 1.07
N ASP A 145 -13.00 -2.16 0.03
CA ASP A 145 -14.10 -1.24 -0.24
C ASP A 145 -15.25 -1.98 -0.92
N GLN A 146 -16.36 -2.14 -0.19
CA GLN A 146 -17.51 -2.90 -0.66
C GLN A 146 -18.21 -2.24 -1.85
N PRO A 147 -18.53 -0.93 -1.84
CA PRO A 147 -19.05 -0.24 -3.02
C PRO A 147 -18.19 -0.42 -4.26
N LEU A 148 -16.86 -0.28 -4.14
CA LEU A 148 -15.96 -0.43 -5.29
C LEU A 148 -15.79 -1.89 -5.74
N SER A 149 -15.98 -2.85 -4.83
CA SER A 149 -15.89 -4.28 -5.12
C SER A 149 -17.21 -4.88 -5.66
N GLY A 150 -18.30 -4.10 -5.70
CA GLY A 150 -19.60 -4.55 -6.22
C GLY A 150 -20.39 -5.44 -5.25
N GLY A 151 -20.26 -5.22 -3.94
CA GLY A 151 -21.00 -5.99 -2.94
C GLY A 151 -22.50 -5.67 -2.86
N HIS A 152 -23.24 -6.50 -2.12
CA HIS A 152 -24.70 -6.48 -2.07
C HIS A 152 -25.32 -5.19 -1.51
N PHE A 153 -24.63 -4.51 -0.57
CA PHE A 153 -25.17 -3.34 0.14
C PHE A 153 -24.23 -2.13 -0.02
N PRO A 154 -24.20 -1.49 -1.19
CA PRO A 154 -23.32 -0.35 -1.43
C PRO A 154 -23.69 0.87 -0.57
N SER A 155 -24.96 1.03 -0.19
CA SER A 155 -25.42 2.10 0.71
C SER A 155 -24.88 1.99 2.13
N GLU A 156 -24.33 0.85 2.51
CA GLU A 156 -23.70 0.68 3.82
C GLU A 156 -22.29 1.25 3.87
N GLU A 157 -21.71 1.63 2.72
CA GLU A 157 -20.35 2.17 2.62
C GLU A 157 -19.33 1.30 3.40
N GLU A 158 -19.53 -0.01 3.34
CA GLU A 158 -18.77 -0.97 4.14
C GLU A 158 -17.30 -1.02 3.70
N ILE A 159 -16.42 -1.02 4.69
CA ILE A 159 -15.02 -1.39 4.57
C ILE A 159 -14.77 -2.67 5.37
N SER A 160 -14.44 -3.77 4.69
CA SER A 160 -14.19 -5.07 5.31
C SER A 160 -12.68 -5.29 5.52
N PHE A 161 -12.26 -5.65 6.73
CA PHE A 161 -10.86 -5.96 7.04
C PHE A 161 -10.64 -7.46 7.26
N PRO A 162 -9.97 -8.18 6.35
CA PRO A 162 -9.57 -9.57 6.58
C PRO A 162 -8.65 -9.67 7.81
N GLY A 163 -8.93 -10.59 8.74
CA GLY A 163 -8.19 -10.69 10.00
C GLY A 163 -8.40 -9.50 10.95
N GLY A 164 -9.34 -8.60 10.64
CA GLY A 164 -9.70 -7.50 11.53
C GLY A 164 -8.72 -6.33 11.55
N VAL A 165 -8.82 -5.51 12.60
CA VAL A 165 -8.07 -4.25 12.75
C VAL A 165 -7.41 -4.19 14.12
N LYS A 166 -6.09 -3.97 14.18
CA LYS A 166 -5.35 -3.85 15.45
C LYS A 166 -5.94 -2.77 16.35
N GLY A 167 -5.94 -3.03 17.65
CA GLY A 167 -6.51 -2.11 18.66
C GLY A 167 -5.92 -0.71 18.64
N ARG A 168 -4.65 -0.55 18.24
CA ARG A 168 -3.98 0.76 18.09
C ARG A 168 -4.67 1.73 17.12
N PHE A 169 -5.50 1.23 16.19
CA PHE A 169 -6.24 2.04 15.24
C PHE A 169 -7.65 2.43 15.72
N ILE A 170 -8.09 1.88 16.86
CA ILE A 170 -9.38 2.21 17.46
C ILE A 170 -9.20 3.42 18.37
N LYS A 171 -9.92 4.50 18.11
CA LYS A 171 -9.81 5.76 18.84
C LYS A 171 -10.60 5.73 20.14
N ASN A 172 -11.85 5.31 20.08
CA ASN A 172 -12.75 5.25 21.22
C ASN A 172 -13.82 4.16 21.00
N ALA A 173 -14.57 3.87 22.06
CA ALA A 173 -15.77 3.03 22.03
C ALA A 173 -16.86 3.73 22.84
N CYS A 174 -18.05 3.90 22.28
CA CYS A 174 -19.21 4.51 22.92
C CYS A 174 -20.29 3.47 23.17
N ARG A 175 -20.91 3.50 24.36
CA ARG A 175 -21.85 2.47 24.78
C ARG A 175 -23.27 2.72 24.25
N ALA A 176 -23.93 1.67 23.78
CA ALA A 176 -25.35 1.68 23.42
C ALA A 176 -26.24 1.97 24.65
N PRO A 177 -27.48 2.47 24.47
CA PRO A 177 -28.16 2.72 23.19
C PRO A 177 -27.98 4.13 22.63
N ASP A 178 -27.49 5.09 23.40
CA ASP A 178 -27.41 6.51 23.00
C ASP A 178 -26.02 6.92 22.50
N PHE A 179 -25.00 6.08 22.71
CA PHE A 179 -23.63 6.28 22.28
C PHE A 179 -23.01 7.59 22.78
N THR A 180 -23.46 8.05 23.95
CA THR A 180 -22.92 9.26 24.61
C THR A 180 -21.80 8.91 25.60
N GLU A 181 -21.86 7.75 26.23
CA GLU A 181 -20.86 7.25 27.17
C GLU A 181 -19.67 6.61 26.44
N CYS A 182 -18.62 7.40 26.19
CA CYS A 182 -17.44 6.95 25.45
C CYS A 182 -16.22 6.69 26.34
N VAL A 183 -15.51 5.61 26.05
CA VAL A 183 -14.19 5.30 26.60
C VAL A 183 -13.14 5.54 25.52
N THR A 184 -12.17 6.39 25.81
CA THR A 184 -11.03 6.62 24.91
C THR A 184 -10.05 5.46 25.01
N ASN A 185 -9.52 5.00 23.88
CA ASN A 185 -8.47 4.00 23.87
C ASN A 185 -7.12 4.64 24.23
N PRO A 186 -6.49 4.29 25.37
CA PRO A 186 -5.19 4.84 25.75
C PRO A 186 -4.05 4.43 24.79
N ASN A 187 -4.24 3.33 24.05
CA ASN A 187 -3.28 2.79 23.09
C ASN A 187 -3.54 3.29 21.66
N TYR A 188 -4.51 4.17 21.46
CA TYR A 188 -4.76 4.75 20.15
C TYR A 188 -3.50 5.44 19.62
N ARG A 189 -3.21 5.16 18.35
CA ARG A 189 -2.16 5.78 17.55
C ARG A 189 -2.79 6.13 16.22
N GLU A 190 -3.16 7.40 16.10
CA GLU A 190 -3.42 8.01 14.81
C GLU A 190 -2.24 7.68 13.87
N PRO A 191 -2.46 7.21 12.64
CA PRO A 191 -1.40 7.13 11.64
C PRO A 191 -0.81 8.53 11.43
N THR A 192 0.44 8.76 11.88
CA THR A 192 0.91 10.14 12.21
C THR A 192 1.88 10.75 11.20
N GLY A 193 2.52 9.96 10.35
CA GLY A 193 3.70 10.45 9.62
C GLY A 193 5.02 10.30 10.41
N ARG A 194 5.00 9.85 11.69
CA ARG A 194 6.19 9.67 12.56
C ARG A 194 6.75 8.24 12.58
N GLU A 195 6.38 7.46 11.59
CA GLU A 195 6.80 6.09 11.39
C GLU A 195 8.34 6.01 11.32
N THR A 196 8.92 4.99 11.95
CA THR A 196 10.36 4.70 11.83
C THR A 196 10.72 4.39 10.37
N ARG A 197 12.01 4.41 10.02
CA ARG A 197 12.51 4.06 8.66
C ARG A 197 11.95 2.71 8.17
N LEU A 198 11.84 1.74 9.08
CA LEU A 198 11.21 0.43 8.86
C LEU A 198 9.72 0.53 8.50
N GLU A 199 9.03 1.47 9.12
CA GLU A 199 7.59 1.65 8.99
C GLU A 199 7.22 2.54 7.79
N ILE A 200 8.15 3.32 7.20
CA ILE A 200 7.91 4.22 6.05
C ILE A 200 8.10 3.54 4.70
N ALA A 201 9.03 2.59 4.57
CA ALA A 201 9.36 1.99 3.28
C ALA A 201 8.16 1.26 2.67
N ALA A 202 7.88 1.54 1.39
CA ALA A 202 6.81 0.91 0.63
C ALA A 202 7.15 -0.51 0.15
N MET A 203 8.39 -0.95 0.33
CA MET A 203 8.87 -2.29 0.04
C MET A 203 9.79 -2.79 1.16
N SER A 204 9.94 -4.11 1.27
CA SER A 204 10.87 -4.73 2.23
C SER A 204 12.33 -4.37 1.89
N ILE A 205 13.04 -3.80 2.86
CA ILE A 205 14.44 -3.37 2.74
C ILE A 205 15.29 -4.09 3.79
N GLU A 206 16.44 -4.64 3.37
CA GLU A 206 17.47 -5.18 4.25
C GLU A 206 18.28 -4.03 4.87
N TRP A 207 17.75 -3.42 5.93
CA TRP A 207 18.33 -2.21 6.53
C TRP A 207 19.75 -2.36 7.06
N ASN A 208 20.15 -3.58 7.43
CA ASN A 208 21.53 -3.91 7.81
C ASN A 208 22.55 -3.71 6.67
N ARG A 209 22.08 -3.61 5.42
CA ARG A 209 22.89 -3.35 4.22
C ARG A 209 22.70 -1.94 3.66
N VAL A 210 21.95 -1.12 4.38
CA VAL A 210 21.59 0.25 3.99
C VAL A 210 22.04 1.19 5.12
N VAL A 211 23.31 1.55 5.08
CA VAL A 211 23.85 2.63 5.90
C VAL A 211 24.16 3.78 4.93
N PRO A 212 23.68 5.01 5.19
CA PRO A 212 24.03 6.14 4.36
C PRO A 212 25.56 6.27 4.31
N PRO A 213 26.13 6.55 3.13
CA PRO A 213 27.53 6.92 3.02
C PRO A 213 27.93 7.98 4.05
N GLU A 214 29.18 7.90 4.52
CA GLU A 214 29.75 8.87 5.44
C GLU A 214 29.44 10.32 4.99
N GLY A 215 28.87 11.10 5.92
CA GLY A 215 28.43 12.49 5.70
C GLY A 215 26.93 12.69 5.43
N LEU A 216 26.16 11.64 5.11
CA LEU A 216 24.71 11.74 4.92
C LEU A 216 23.97 11.40 6.22
N ALA A 217 23.00 12.24 6.60
CA ALA A 217 22.22 12.06 7.81
C ALA A 217 20.81 11.54 7.51
N TRP A 218 20.34 10.63 8.35
CA TRP A 218 18.92 10.39 8.48
C TRP A 218 18.29 11.55 9.22
N ILE A 219 17.25 12.12 8.63
CA ILE A 219 16.53 13.23 9.22
C ILE A 219 15.05 12.90 9.33
N THR A 220 14.41 13.56 10.29
CA THR A 220 12.95 13.64 10.39
C THR A 220 12.55 15.02 9.89
N ASN A 221 11.81 15.09 8.78
CA ASN A 221 11.40 16.38 8.21
C ASN A 221 10.45 17.12 9.15
N LYS A 222 10.62 18.43 9.30
CA LYS A 222 9.70 19.26 10.10
C LYS A 222 8.51 19.78 9.29
N GLN A 223 8.66 19.84 7.98
CA GLN A 223 7.68 20.35 7.01
C GLN A 223 7.43 19.29 5.93
N SER A 224 6.34 19.43 5.16
CA SER A 224 6.06 18.53 4.03
C SER A 224 7.25 18.46 3.08
N LEU A 225 7.52 17.28 2.55
CA LEU A 225 8.44 17.09 1.44
C LEU A 225 7.64 16.78 0.18
N TRP A 226 8.23 17.08 -0.98
CA TRP A 226 7.59 16.93 -2.28
C TRP A 226 8.27 15.82 -3.05
N ALA A 227 7.78 14.59 -2.87
CA ALA A 227 8.28 13.42 -3.56
C ALA A 227 7.92 13.47 -5.04
N VAL A 228 8.83 13.04 -5.90
CA VAL A 228 8.60 13.06 -7.34
C VAL A 228 8.48 11.65 -7.90
N GLY A 229 7.69 11.53 -8.96
CA GLY A 229 7.55 10.28 -9.68
C GLY A 229 7.32 10.46 -11.17
N SER A 230 7.67 9.44 -11.95
CA SER A 230 7.33 9.34 -13.37
C SER A 230 7.20 7.87 -13.74
N THR A 231 6.60 7.59 -14.90
CA THR A 231 6.51 6.23 -15.44
C THR A 231 7.88 5.58 -15.66
N THR A 232 8.95 6.37 -15.71
CA THR A 232 10.34 5.91 -15.79
C THR A 232 10.88 5.44 -14.45
N ILE A 233 10.38 5.94 -13.31
CA ILE A 233 11.04 5.78 -11.98
C ILE A 233 10.19 5.19 -10.86
N ASN A 234 8.86 5.21 -11.00
CA ASN A 234 7.98 4.46 -10.10
C ASN A 234 6.98 3.64 -10.90
N PRO A 235 6.83 2.34 -10.56
CA PRO A 235 5.85 1.46 -11.19
C PRO A 235 4.41 1.77 -10.79
N THR A 236 4.21 2.64 -9.80
CA THR A 236 2.90 3.02 -9.27
C THR A 236 2.81 4.54 -9.26
N GLN A 237 1.72 5.09 -9.80
CA GLN A 237 1.54 6.53 -9.99
C GLN A 237 0.14 6.98 -9.53
N GLY A 238 -0.04 8.30 -9.35
CA GLY A 238 -1.32 8.94 -9.10
C GLY A 238 -2.06 8.36 -7.90
N ALA A 239 -3.36 8.12 -8.05
CA ALA A 239 -4.21 7.56 -7.00
C ALA A 239 -3.69 6.22 -6.47
N ASP A 240 -3.11 5.38 -7.33
CA ASP A 240 -2.56 4.09 -6.91
C ASP A 240 -1.32 4.26 -6.01
N ALA A 241 -0.54 5.33 -6.20
CA ALA A 241 0.59 5.63 -5.32
C ALA A 241 0.10 6.09 -3.94
N LEU A 242 -0.94 6.93 -3.89
CA LEU A 242 -1.59 7.31 -2.63
C LEU A 242 -2.16 6.09 -1.89
N ALA A 243 -2.69 5.13 -2.63
CA ALA A 243 -3.29 3.91 -2.11
C ALA A 243 -2.28 2.86 -1.60
N ARG A 244 -1.29 2.57 -2.43
CA ARG A 244 -0.43 1.37 -2.33
C ARG A 244 1.03 1.72 -2.03
N GLY A 245 1.30 3.00 -1.86
CA GLY A 245 2.63 3.58 -1.72
C GLY A 245 3.28 3.92 -3.05
N LEU A 246 4.04 5.01 -3.03
CA LEU A 246 4.94 5.39 -4.11
C LEU A 246 6.20 4.52 -4.00
N ARG A 247 6.30 3.50 -4.84
CA ARG A 247 7.39 2.51 -4.76
C ARG A 247 8.57 2.95 -5.61
N ALA A 248 9.78 2.68 -5.12
CA ALA A 248 10.94 2.64 -6.01
C ALA A 248 10.84 1.40 -6.94
N TRP A 249 11.70 1.31 -7.95
CA TRP A 249 11.75 0.15 -8.85
C TRP A 249 12.30 -1.12 -8.22
N ASN A 250 13.25 -0.99 -7.29
CA ASN A 250 13.89 -2.14 -6.65
C ASN A 250 14.25 -1.87 -5.18
N SER A 251 14.61 -2.94 -4.48
CA SER A 251 15.02 -2.94 -3.06
C SER A 251 16.53 -3.06 -2.89
N LEU A 252 17.31 -2.82 -3.96
CA LEU A 252 18.76 -2.92 -3.92
C LEU A 252 19.35 -1.79 -3.06
N THR A 253 20.59 -1.97 -2.62
CA THR A 253 21.31 -0.94 -1.88
C THR A 253 21.42 0.33 -2.74
N PRO A 254 20.88 1.47 -2.27
CA PRO A 254 20.88 2.70 -3.06
C PRO A 254 22.27 3.33 -3.15
N ASN A 255 22.61 3.84 -4.33
CA ASN A 255 23.74 4.76 -4.47
C ASN A 255 23.27 6.19 -4.20
N LEU A 256 23.08 6.52 -2.92
CA LEU A 256 22.51 7.80 -2.47
C LEU A 256 23.28 9.04 -2.98
N ARG A 257 24.58 8.90 -3.29
CA ARG A 257 25.38 9.99 -3.86
C ARG A 257 25.03 10.31 -5.31
N GLN A 258 24.45 9.35 -6.03
CA GLN A 258 24.10 9.46 -7.44
C GLN A 258 22.58 9.47 -7.68
N SER A 259 21.78 9.28 -6.63
CA SER A 259 20.31 9.32 -6.68
C SER A 259 19.70 10.72 -6.71
N ILE A 260 20.51 11.77 -6.94
CA ILE A 260 20.05 13.16 -7.06
C ILE A 260 19.31 13.45 -8.38
N TRP A 261 19.44 12.56 -9.37
CA TRP A 261 18.74 12.60 -10.64
C TRP A 261 17.64 11.54 -10.60
N PRO A 262 16.36 11.90 -10.39
CA PRO A 262 15.31 10.91 -10.15
C PRO A 262 15.20 9.85 -11.25
N GLU A 263 15.34 10.21 -12.55
CA GLU A 263 15.32 9.27 -13.68
C GLU A 263 16.64 8.56 -13.98
N SER A 264 17.66 8.75 -13.15
CA SER A 264 18.89 7.98 -13.25
C SER A 264 18.62 6.50 -12.96
N PRO A 265 19.20 5.56 -13.73
CA PRO A 265 19.20 4.14 -13.39
C PRO A 265 19.74 3.84 -11.98
N LEU A 266 20.53 4.76 -11.41
CA LEU A 266 21.14 4.66 -10.09
C LEU A 266 20.21 5.12 -8.95
N ALA A 267 19.05 5.68 -9.28
CA ALA A 267 18.01 6.12 -8.34
C ALA A 267 16.88 5.09 -8.17
N GLN A 268 16.94 3.95 -8.86
CA GLN A 268 15.87 2.95 -8.91
C GLN A 268 15.45 2.35 -7.56
N SER A 269 16.26 2.51 -6.51
CA SER A 269 16.00 2.02 -5.16
C SER A 269 15.45 3.07 -4.19
N VAL A 270 15.28 4.31 -4.66
CA VAL A 270 14.77 5.42 -3.84
C VAL A 270 13.65 6.18 -4.52
N VAL A 271 12.84 6.84 -3.71
CA VAL A 271 11.99 7.94 -4.16
C VAL A 271 12.66 9.24 -3.74
N VAL A 272 12.93 10.10 -4.71
CA VAL A 272 13.52 11.42 -4.45
C VAL A 272 12.40 12.39 -4.07
N ALA A 273 12.69 13.27 -3.13
CA ALA A 273 11.80 14.35 -2.72
C ALA A 273 12.57 15.66 -2.54
N PHE A 274 11.85 16.77 -2.55
CA PHE A 274 12.41 18.11 -2.37
C PHE A 274 11.76 18.81 -1.19
N SER A 275 12.49 19.68 -0.49
CA SER A 275 11.89 20.56 0.52
C SER A 275 10.99 21.62 -0.10
N ASP A 276 11.32 22.09 -1.30
CA ASP A 276 10.54 23.11 -2.01
C ASP A 276 9.66 22.46 -3.09
N TYR A 277 8.38 22.84 -3.10
CA TYR A 277 7.42 22.39 -4.11
C TYR A 277 7.82 22.85 -5.52
N SER A 278 8.35 24.05 -5.64
CA SER A 278 8.78 24.67 -6.90
C SER A 278 9.89 23.86 -7.55
N GLU A 279 10.81 23.29 -6.77
CA GLU A 279 11.85 22.38 -7.26
C GLU A 279 11.26 21.06 -7.76
N ALA A 280 10.33 20.45 -7.01
CA ALA A 280 9.64 19.24 -7.44
C ALA A 280 8.82 19.46 -8.72
N LYS A 281 8.14 20.61 -8.82
CA LYS A 281 7.39 21.04 -10.01
C LYS A 281 8.31 21.33 -11.19
N PHE A 282 9.44 22.01 -10.96
CA PHE A 282 10.43 22.26 -12.00
C PHE A 282 10.96 20.93 -12.54
N TRP A 283 11.31 19.99 -11.67
CA TRP A 283 11.70 18.65 -12.09
C TRP A 283 10.61 17.98 -12.93
N ALA A 284 9.36 17.96 -12.44
CA ALA A 284 8.26 17.26 -13.12
C ALA A 284 7.93 17.86 -14.49
N THR A 285 8.08 19.17 -14.66
CA THR A 285 7.72 19.88 -15.90
C THR A 285 8.88 20.00 -16.88
N GLN A 286 10.11 20.16 -16.39
CA GLN A 286 11.27 20.47 -17.24
C GLN A 286 12.22 19.28 -17.41
N GLU A 287 12.47 18.52 -16.35
CA GLU A 287 13.52 17.51 -16.34
C GLU A 287 13.01 16.10 -16.63
N ALA A 288 11.84 15.73 -16.10
CA ALA A 288 11.23 14.43 -16.37
C ALA A 288 11.04 14.21 -17.88
N ALA A 289 11.37 13.01 -18.37
CA ALA A 289 11.33 12.70 -19.80
C ALA A 289 9.96 12.97 -20.43
N ASN A 290 8.88 12.60 -19.72
CA ASN A 290 7.50 12.62 -20.20
C ASN A 290 6.53 13.37 -19.28
N GLY A 291 7.04 14.35 -18.52
CA GLY A 291 6.29 14.90 -17.39
C GLY A 291 6.34 13.97 -16.17
N GLY A 292 5.75 14.41 -15.07
CA GLY A 292 5.87 13.71 -13.81
C GLY A 292 4.76 14.02 -12.82
N TRP A 293 4.78 13.27 -11.73
CA TRP A 293 3.95 13.45 -10.56
C TRP A 293 4.74 14.10 -9.44
N VAL A 294 4.08 14.99 -8.71
CA VAL A 294 4.57 15.58 -7.46
C VAL A 294 3.62 15.17 -6.36
N TYR A 295 4.14 14.46 -5.36
CA TYR A 295 3.41 13.94 -4.21
C TYR A 295 3.81 14.70 -2.95
N GLU A 296 2.82 15.15 -2.21
CA GLU A 296 3.05 15.74 -0.90
C GLU A 296 3.20 14.64 0.15
N VAL A 297 4.34 14.64 0.85
CA VAL A 297 4.69 13.71 1.92
C VAL A 297 4.46 14.39 3.26
N ARG A 298 3.80 13.70 4.19
CA ARG A 298 3.51 14.19 5.54
C ARG A 298 4.78 14.68 6.26
N PRO A 299 4.70 15.78 7.04
CA PRO A 299 5.74 16.13 8.01
C PRO A 299 6.03 14.99 9.00
N ASN A 300 7.23 14.99 9.56
CA ASN A 300 7.80 14.00 10.48
C ASN A 300 8.12 12.61 9.89
N SER A 301 8.03 12.47 8.58
CA SER A 301 8.57 11.33 7.85
C SER A 301 10.11 11.28 7.92
N VAL A 302 10.66 10.09 8.06
CA VAL A 302 12.10 9.87 8.07
C VAL A 302 12.63 9.66 6.65
N ALA A 303 13.63 10.45 6.26
CA ALA A 303 14.30 10.40 4.97
C ALA A 303 15.82 10.57 5.13
N VAL A 304 16.59 10.31 4.09
CA VAL A 304 18.02 10.70 4.04
C VAL A 304 18.12 12.10 3.45
N ASP A 305 18.81 12.99 4.14
CA ASP A 305 19.17 14.31 3.62
C ASP A 305 20.31 14.18 2.60
N LEU A 306 20.05 14.58 1.35
CA LEU A 306 21.04 14.57 0.27
C LEU A 306 21.73 15.94 0.08
N SER A 307 21.35 16.97 0.84
CA SER A 307 21.76 18.38 0.63
C SER A 307 23.19 18.72 1.09
N VAL A 308 24.03 17.72 1.34
CA VAL A 308 25.37 17.90 1.92
C VAL A 308 26.37 18.39 0.86
N ARG A 309 27.13 19.45 1.17
CA ARG A 309 28.02 20.23 0.26
C ARG A 309 28.98 19.45 -0.68
N ASN A 310 29.26 18.17 -0.44
CA ASN A 310 30.21 17.35 -1.21
C ASN A 310 29.55 16.19 -1.98
N VAL A 311 28.23 16.23 -2.14
CA VAL A 311 27.45 15.32 -2.98
C VAL A 311 26.72 16.20 -4.00
N GLY A 312 26.81 15.86 -5.29
CA GLY A 312 26.37 16.70 -6.43
C GLY A 312 25.12 17.51 -6.14
N SER A 313 25.24 18.83 -6.32
CA SER A 313 24.38 19.86 -5.76
C SER A 313 22.94 19.84 -6.30
N ARG A 314 21.99 19.42 -5.46
CA ARG A 314 20.65 20.02 -5.44
C ARG A 314 20.23 20.21 -3.98
N GLU A 315 20.37 21.44 -3.53
CA GLU A 315 20.05 21.84 -2.15
C GLU A 315 18.59 21.49 -1.85
N GLY A 316 18.33 20.94 -0.66
CA GLY A 316 16.98 20.53 -0.26
C GLY A 316 16.44 19.23 -0.89
N ALA A 317 17.31 18.38 -1.47
CA ALA A 317 16.91 17.04 -1.93
C ALA A 317 16.97 15.98 -0.81
N PHE A 318 16.02 15.05 -0.84
CA PHE A 318 15.86 13.96 0.12
C PHE A 318 15.63 12.63 -0.59
N ALA A 319 16.04 11.53 0.05
CA ALA A 319 15.77 10.17 -0.44
C ALA A 319 14.94 9.35 0.56
N PHE A 320 13.86 8.78 0.07
CA PHE A 320 13.08 7.73 0.73
C PHE A 320 13.49 6.36 0.16
N ILE A 321 14.28 5.62 0.92
CA ILE A 321 14.80 4.31 0.49
C ILE A 321 13.67 3.29 0.51
N GLY A 322 13.48 2.56 -0.59
CA GLY A 322 12.37 1.63 -0.75
C GLY A 322 11.01 2.28 -0.99
N GLY A 323 10.97 3.60 -1.20
CA GLY A 323 9.75 4.36 -1.46
C GLY A 323 8.96 4.73 -0.21
N ILE A 324 7.75 5.23 -0.41
CA ILE A 324 6.92 5.89 0.61
C ILE A 324 5.56 5.18 0.69
N LYS A 325 5.16 4.73 1.88
CA LYS A 325 3.83 4.13 2.07
C LYS A 325 2.70 5.11 1.77
N GLY A 326 1.60 4.57 1.24
CA GLY A 326 0.46 5.36 0.76
C GLY A 326 -0.12 6.31 1.81
N GLY A 327 -0.31 5.85 3.04
CA GLY A 327 -0.85 6.67 4.15
C GLY A 327 0.01 7.88 4.57
N LEU A 328 1.25 7.96 4.06
CA LEU A 328 2.17 9.09 4.28
C LEU A 328 2.11 10.13 3.16
N LEU A 329 1.42 9.82 2.06
CA LEU A 329 1.20 10.72 0.94
C LEU A 329 -0.18 11.39 1.12
N MET A 330 -0.24 12.71 0.93
CA MET A 330 -1.46 13.49 1.16
C MET A 330 -2.13 13.94 -0.12
N ASN A 331 -1.32 14.44 -1.06
CA ASN A 331 -1.77 15.00 -2.32
C ASN A 331 -0.82 14.56 -3.44
N ALA A 332 -1.31 14.52 -4.68
CA ALA A 332 -0.58 14.17 -5.87
C ALA A 332 -1.01 15.09 -7.02
N ARG A 333 -0.04 15.61 -7.77
CA ARG A 333 -0.28 16.48 -8.93
C ARG A 333 0.47 15.94 -10.13
N ARG A 334 -0.20 15.72 -11.26
CA ARG A 334 0.41 15.33 -12.52
C ARG A 334 0.70 16.56 -13.35
N PHE A 335 1.89 16.60 -13.93
CA PHE A 335 2.34 17.61 -14.86
C PHE A 335 2.72 16.98 -16.19
N GLU A 336 2.37 17.67 -17.27
CA GLU A 336 2.92 17.38 -18.60
C GLU A 336 4.21 18.14 -18.82
N LYS A 337 5.07 17.61 -19.69
CA LYS A 337 6.34 18.24 -20.00
C LYS A 337 6.13 19.61 -20.62
N GLY A 338 6.81 20.62 -20.08
CA GLY A 338 6.70 22.02 -20.50
C GLY A 338 5.41 22.72 -20.06
N VAL A 339 4.48 22.04 -19.38
CA VAL A 339 3.21 22.61 -18.92
C VAL A 339 3.32 22.98 -17.45
N SER A 340 3.18 24.27 -17.12
CA SER A 340 3.33 24.77 -15.75
C SER A 340 2.13 24.47 -14.85
N GLU A 341 0.96 24.22 -15.41
CA GLU A 341 -0.24 23.90 -14.65
C GLU A 341 -0.41 22.38 -14.50
N PRO A 342 -0.90 21.90 -13.34
CA PRO A 342 -1.16 20.49 -13.15
C PRO A 342 -2.36 20.06 -14.02
N VAL A 343 -2.15 19.02 -14.82
CA VAL A 343 -3.18 18.41 -15.68
C VAL A 343 -4.05 17.41 -14.91
N GLU A 344 -3.61 17.02 -13.71
CA GLU A 344 -4.37 16.16 -12.80
C GLU A 344 -4.01 16.47 -11.35
N CYS A 345 -5.02 16.45 -10.46
CA CYS A 345 -4.83 16.62 -9.03
C CYS A 345 -5.64 15.55 -8.27
N ILE A 346 -5.01 14.90 -7.30
CA ILE A 346 -5.60 13.82 -6.49
C ILE A 346 -5.18 14.05 -5.04
N GLY A 347 -6.09 14.00 -4.07
CA GLY A 347 -5.73 14.20 -2.66
C GLY A 347 -6.84 14.79 -1.80
N ILE A 348 -6.48 15.05 -0.54
CA ILE A 348 -7.40 15.44 0.56
C ILE A 348 -7.91 16.88 0.38
N GLU A 349 -7.10 17.79 -0.16
CA GLU A 349 -7.48 19.19 -0.39
C GLU A 349 -7.76 19.46 -1.89
N LYS A 350 -8.97 19.15 -2.33
CA LYS A 350 -9.43 19.52 -3.69
C LYS A 350 -9.40 21.04 -3.93
N GLU A 351 -9.47 21.88 -2.89
CA GLU A 351 -9.41 23.35 -2.98
C GLU A 351 -8.04 23.90 -3.40
N ALA A 352 -6.92 23.24 -3.09
CA ALA A 352 -5.58 23.79 -3.32
C ALA A 352 -5.22 23.91 -4.81
N CYS A 353 -5.80 23.07 -5.69
CA CYS A 353 -5.63 23.22 -7.15
C CYS A 353 -6.47 24.35 -7.76
N ARG A 354 -7.41 24.97 -7.00
CA ARG A 354 -8.31 26.01 -7.51
C ARG A 354 -7.84 27.43 -7.22
N LEU A 355 -6.99 27.63 -6.21
CA LEU A 355 -6.49 28.96 -5.81
C LEU A 355 -5.40 29.50 -6.74
N GLU A 356 -4.65 28.66 -7.45
CA GLU A 356 -3.73 29.11 -8.52
C GLU A 356 -4.48 29.70 -9.74
N ASN A 357 -5.76 29.35 -9.94
CA ASN A 357 -6.59 29.91 -11.02
C ASN A 357 -7.17 31.31 -10.72
N ARG A 358 -6.90 31.91 -9.55
CA ARG A 358 -7.45 33.20 -9.16
C ARG A 358 -6.45 34.37 -9.12
N HIS A 359 -5.16 34.10 -9.39
CA HIS A 359 -4.11 35.11 -9.38
C HIS A 359 -3.32 35.17 -10.69
N GLN A 360 -3.99 34.99 -11.83
CA GLN A 360 -3.52 35.52 -13.12
C GLN A 360 -4.03 36.94 -13.32
#